data_AF-A0A4P2QEJ6-F1
#
_entry.id   AF-A0A4P2QEJ6-F1
#
_cell.length_a   1.000
_cell.length_b   1.000
_cell.length_c   1.000
_cell.angle_alpha   90.00
_cell.angle_beta   90.00
_cell.angle_gamma   90.00
#
_symmetry.space_group_name_H-M   'P 1'
#
loop_
_entity.id
_entity.type
_entity.pdbx_description
1 polymer ?
#
loop_
_entity_poly.entity_id
_entity_poly.type
_entity_poly.pdbx_seq_one_letter_code
_entity_poly.pdbx_strand_id
1 'polypeptide(L)'
;MECDTARRDAGLVHRSSAWYAPPTIVDSEATSPVYSEATPPVYNEDGVDLTLIRWMLSLTPADRVATLQAHIDFVTLARESRRAREPHVRADEAR
;
A
#
# COMPACT_ATOMS: atom_id res chain seq x y z
N MET A 1 54.50 -34.78 -9.01
CA MET A 1 53.79 -36.02 -9.41
C MET A 1 52.35 -35.62 -9.63
N GLU A 2 52.08 -35.18 -10.86
CA GLU A 2 50.74 -34.89 -11.34
C GLU A 2 50.02 -36.23 -11.51
N CYS A 3 48.84 -36.35 -10.93
CA CYS A 3 47.80 -37.28 -11.37
C CYS A 3 46.46 -36.59 -11.13
N ASP A 4 46.08 -35.82 -12.14
CA ASP A 4 44.70 -35.48 -12.50
C ASP A 4 43.86 -36.77 -12.60
N THR A 5 42.61 -36.76 -12.14
CA THR A 5 41.43 -37.20 -12.93
C THR A 5 40.20 -37.46 -12.04
N ALA A 6 39.15 -36.70 -12.36
CA ALA A 6 37.74 -37.07 -12.34
C ALA A 6 36.89 -37.00 -11.05
N ARG A 7 36.01 -35.97 -11.06
CA ARG A 7 34.55 -36.09 -11.25
C ARG A 7 33.68 -36.52 -10.06
N ARG A 8 32.58 -35.76 -9.90
CA ARG A 8 31.34 -36.01 -9.14
C ARG A 8 31.46 -35.67 -7.64
N ASP A 9 30.58 -34.94 -6.97
CA ASP A 9 29.19 -34.57 -7.25
C ASP A 9 28.85 -33.20 -6.66
N ALA A 10 27.92 -32.55 -7.36
CA ALA A 10 27.24 -31.34 -6.95
C ALA A 10 26.31 -31.60 -5.76
N GLY A 11 26.24 -30.64 -4.84
CA GLY A 11 25.30 -30.67 -3.73
C GLY A 11 25.16 -29.33 -3.01
N LEU A 12 25.28 -28.21 -3.73
CA LEU A 12 25.00 -26.89 -3.17
C LEU A 12 23.50 -26.59 -3.33
N VAL A 13 22.75 -26.74 -2.24
CA VAL A 13 21.32 -26.43 -2.18
C VAL A 13 21.14 -24.91 -2.24
N HIS A 14 20.99 -24.37 -3.44
CA HIS A 14 20.53 -23.00 -3.65
C HIS A 14 19.00 -22.99 -3.54
N ARG A 15 18.45 -22.57 -2.40
CA ARG A 15 17.02 -22.23 -2.29
C ARG A 15 16.74 -21.09 -3.25
N SER A 16 16.08 -21.39 -4.37
CA SER A 16 15.61 -20.36 -5.30
C SER A 16 14.15 -20.06 -5.00
N SER A 17 13.92 -18.81 -4.60
CA SER A 17 12.61 -18.21 -4.37
C SER A 17 11.87 -18.09 -5.70
N ALA A 18 11.02 -19.07 -6.02
CA ALA A 18 10.19 -19.08 -7.22
C ALA A 18 8.91 -18.23 -7.06
N TRP A 19 9.04 -17.00 -6.57
CA TRP A 19 7.97 -16.02 -6.56
C TRP A 19 8.42 -14.87 -7.46
N TYR A 20 7.67 -14.66 -8.54
CA TYR A 20 7.95 -13.81 -9.71
C TYR A 20 8.88 -14.39 -10.79
N ALA A 21 8.26 -14.92 -11.84
CA ALA A 21 8.87 -14.97 -13.16
C ALA A 21 8.54 -13.64 -13.88
N PRO A 22 9.54 -12.81 -14.26
CA PRO A 22 9.29 -11.64 -15.10
C PRO A 22 8.91 -12.08 -16.52
N PRO A 23 8.07 -11.32 -17.25
CA PRO A 23 7.75 -11.64 -18.63
C PRO A 23 9.02 -11.52 -19.50
N THR A 24 9.32 -12.58 -20.24
CA THR A 24 10.44 -12.67 -21.17
C THR A 24 10.24 -11.69 -22.34
N ILE A 25 11.21 -10.80 -22.49
CA ILE A 25 11.36 -9.81 -23.56
C ILE A 25 11.51 -10.52 -24.91
N VAL A 26 10.69 -10.15 -25.89
CA VAL A 26 10.92 -10.39 -27.32
C VAL A 26 11.57 -9.14 -27.91
N ASP A 27 12.77 -9.33 -28.45
CA ASP A 27 13.63 -8.49 -29.30
C ASP A 27 14.01 -7.03 -28.91
N SER A 28 15.34 -6.88 -28.75
CA SER A 28 16.23 -5.79 -29.18
C SER A 28 15.67 -4.40 -29.54
N GLU A 29 15.34 -3.61 -28.52
CA GLU A 29 15.89 -2.26 -28.37
C GLU A 29 16.08 -2.05 -26.87
N ALA A 30 17.28 -1.69 -26.43
CA ALA A 30 17.62 -1.53 -25.02
C ALA A 30 16.97 -0.28 -24.41
N THR A 31 15.65 -0.19 -24.45
CA THR A 31 14.90 0.60 -23.47
C THR A 31 14.85 -0.27 -22.22
N SER A 32 15.86 -0.13 -21.37
CA SER A 32 15.61 -0.28 -19.93
C SER A 32 14.32 0.48 -19.66
N PRO A 33 13.27 -0.12 -19.06
CA PRO A 33 12.21 0.71 -18.53
C PRO A 33 12.97 1.65 -17.61
N VAL A 34 12.97 2.93 -17.97
CA VAL A 34 13.47 3.97 -17.10
C VAL A 34 12.55 3.82 -15.89
N TYR A 35 13.00 3.09 -14.87
CA TYR A 35 12.51 3.26 -13.52
C TYR A 35 12.95 4.66 -13.18
N SER A 36 12.20 5.62 -13.74
CA SER A 36 12.37 7.00 -13.42
C SER A 36 12.26 7.01 -11.92
N GLU A 37 13.29 7.54 -11.28
CA GLU A 37 13.28 7.88 -9.86
C GLU A 37 12.17 8.92 -9.53
N ALA A 38 11.22 9.11 -10.45
CA ALA A 38 9.91 9.67 -10.28
C ALA A 38 9.32 9.16 -8.96
N THR A 39 9.19 10.10 -8.04
CA THR A 39 8.42 9.94 -6.83
C THR A 39 7.08 9.31 -7.19
N PRO A 40 6.67 8.21 -6.51
CA PRO A 40 5.43 7.53 -6.84
C PRO A 40 4.27 8.54 -6.78
N PRO A 41 3.35 8.50 -7.77
CA PRO A 41 2.25 9.45 -7.83
C PRO A 41 1.43 9.41 -6.53
N VAL A 42 1.05 10.60 -6.05
CA VAL A 42 0.24 10.74 -4.82
C VAL A 42 -1.22 10.37 -5.10
N TYR A 43 -1.71 10.67 -6.29
CA TYR A 43 -3.09 10.41 -6.71
C TYR A 43 -3.11 9.59 -8.00
N ASN A 44 -4.12 8.74 -8.19
CA ASN A 44 -4.41 8.11 -9.48
C ASN A 44 -5.26 9.01 -10.39
N GLU A 45 -5.58 8.55 -11.60
CA GLU A 45 -6.43 9.26 -12.56
C GLU A 45 -7.85 9.55 -12.05
N ASP A 46 -8.34 8.74 -11.10
CA ASP A 46 -9.63 8.94 -10.43
C ASP A 46 -9.55 9.89 -9.22
N GLY A 47 -8.37 10.42 -8.89
CA GLY A 47 -8.15 11.30 -7.74
C GLY A 47 -8.02 10.57 -6.39
N VAL A 48 -7.83 9.25 -6.40
CA VAL A 48 -7.65 8.44 -5.19
C VAL A 48 -6.23 8.58 -4.66
N ASP A 49 -6.10 8.88 -3.37
CA ASP A 49 -4.82 9.01 -2.67
C ASP A 49 -4.12 7.64 -2.52
N LEU A 50 -3.07 7.43 -3.31
CA LEU A 50 -2.26 6.23 -3.33
C LEU A 50 -1.37 6.10 -2.08
N THR A 51 -1.05 7.22 -1.42
CA THR A 51 -0.29 7.21 -0.17
C THR A 51 -1.14 6.62 0.96
N LEU A 52 -2.42 6.98 1.00
CA LEU A 52 -3.39 6.41 1.95
C LEU A 52 -3.62 4.92 1.70
N ILE A 53 -3.80 4.51 0.43
CA ILE A 53 -3.95 3.09 0.07
C ILE A 53 -2.73 2.30 0.51
N ARG A 54 -1.53 2.76 0.15
CA ARG A 54 -0.28 2.07 0.51
C ARG A 54 -0.12 1.95 2.02
N TRP A 55 -0.49 2.99 2.77
CA TRP A 55 -0.49 2.94 4.22
C TRP A 55 -1.51 1.92 4.75
N MET A 56 -2.76 1.94 4.30
CA MET A 56 -3.79 0.97 4.72
C MET A 56 -3.43 -0.49 4.40
N LEU A 57 -2.73 -0.72 3.29
CA LEU A 57 -2.25 -2.05 2.91
C LEU A 57 -1.01 -2.49 3.68
N SER A 58 -0.27 -1.55 4.29
CA SER A 58 0.83 -1.88 5.21
C SER A 58 0.35 -2.38 6.57
N LEU A 59 -0.91 -2.10 6.93
CA LEU A 59 -1.54 -2.56 8.18
C LEU A 59 -2.03 -4.01 8.06
N THR A 60 -2.12 -4.70 9.20
CA THR A 60 -2.81 -5.99 9.26
C THR A 60 -4.32 -5.80 8.98
N PRO A 61 -5.05 -6.85 8.55
CA PRO A 61 -6.49 -6.73 8.33
C PRO A 61 -7.26 -6.25 9.57
N ALA A 62 -6.85 -6.68 10.77
CA ALA A 62 -7.47 -6.25 12.03
C ALA A 62 -7.20 -4.77 12.30
N ASP A 63 -5.95 -4.32 12.15
CA ASP A 63 -5.57 -2.93 12.39
C ASP A 63 -6.25 -1.97 11.41
N ARG A 64 -6.43 -2.41 10.16
CA ARG A 64 -7.15 -1.62 9.14
C ARG A 64 -8.60 -1.36 9.55
N VAL A 65 -9.30 -2.40 10.01
CA VAL A 65 -10.70 -2.27 10.48
C VAL A 65 -10.76 -1.38 11.73
N ALA A 66 -9.86 -1.59 12.69
CA ALA A 66 -9.81 -0.77 13.90
C ALA A 66 -9.55 0.72 13.60
N THR A 67 -8.62 1.00 12.69
CA THR A 67 -8.29 2.35 12.25
C THR A 67 -9.47 3.04 11.56
N LEU A 68 -10.16 2.34 10.65
CA LEU A 68 -11.35 2.85 9.97
C LEU A 68 -12.49 3.12 10.95
N GLN A 69 -12.72 2.20 11.89
CA GLN A 69 -13.75 2.38 12.90
C GLN A 69 -13.47 3.61 13.78
N ALA A 70 -12.23 3.76 14.26
CA ALA A 70 -11.82 4.92 15.04
C ALA A 70 -12.00 6.24 14.28
N HIS A 71 -11.75 6.25 12.97
CA HIS A 71 -11.99 7.43 12.14
C HIS A 71 -13.49 7.78 12.02
N ILE A 72 -14.34 6.78 11.81
CA ILE A 72 -15.81 6.96 11.77
C ILE A 72 -16.33 7.49 13.11
N ASP A 73 -15.85 6.92 14.22
CA ASP A 73 -16.24 7.33 15.56
C ASP A 73 -15.83 8.78 15.82
N PHE A 74 -14.62 9.17 15.42
CA PHE A 74 -14.13 10.55 15.52
C PHE A 74 -15.01 11.53 14.73
N VAL A 75 -15.35 11.22 13.49
CA VAL A 75 -16.22 12.08 12.66
C VAL A 75 -17.61 12.18 13.27
N THR A 76 -18.15 11.08 13.78
CA THR A 76 -19.47 11.05 14.44
C THR A 76 -19.47 11.95 15.68
N LEU A 77 -18.48 11.79 16.54
CA LEU A 77 -18.31 12.61 17.74
C LEU A 77 -18.17 14.10 17.40
N ALA A 78 -17.41 14.44 16.35
CA ALA A 78 -17.25 15.82 15.91
C ALA A 78 -18.59 16.44 15.46
N ARG A 79 -19.45 15.66 14.80
CA ARG A 79 -20.79 16.11 14.37
C ARG A 79 -21.73 16.31 15.56
N GLU A 80 -21.73 15.38 16.51
CA GLU A 80 -22.50 15.49 17.74
C GLU A 80 -22.06 16.70 18.56
N SER A 81 -20.75 16.90 18.69
CA SER A 81 -20.16 18.06 19.37
C SER A 81 -20.55 19.37 18.71
N ARG A 82 -20.59 19.43 17.38
CA ARG A 82 -21.10 20.61 16.64
C ARG A 82 -22.56 20.86 16.98
N ARG A 83 -23.40 19.82 16.89
CA ARG A 83 -24.84 19.93 17.16
C ARG A 83 -25.14 20.37 18.59
N ALA A 84 -24.38 19.89 19.57
CA ALA A 84 -24.52 20.30 20.97
C ALA A 84 -24.12 21.76 21.22
N ARG A 85 -23.23 22.32 20.37
CA ARG A 85 -22.79 23.72 20.45
C ARG A 85 -23.70 24.68 19.69
N GLU A 86 -24.50 24.18 18.75
CA GLU A 86 -25.53 24.97 18.09
C GLU A 86 -26.60 25.33 19.13
N PRO A 87 -26.75 26.61 19.51
CA PRO A 87 -27.76 26.99 20.48
C PRO A 87 -29.13 26.64 19.90
N HIS A 88 -29.98 26.02 20.73
CA HIS A 88 -31.39 25.83 20.41
C HIS A 88 -31.97 27.23 20.20
N VAL A 89 -32.15 27.65 18.94
CA VAL A 89 -32.87 28.89 18.60
C VAL A 89 -34.21 28.78 19.30
N ARG A 90 -34.43 29.59 20.34
CA ARG A 90 -35.65 29.51 21.14
C ARG A 90 -36.82 29.77 20.20
N ALA A 91 -37.61 28.74 19.95
CA ALA A 91 -38.87 28.85 19.20
C ALA A 91 -39.96 29.64 19.97
N ASP A 92 -39.57 30.43 20.97
CA ASP A 92 -40.46 31.11 21.93
C ASP A 92 -40.59 32.63 21.65
N GLU A 93 -39.95 33.16 20.60
CA GLU A 93 -40.08 34.57 20.19
C GLU A 93 -41.18 34.81 19.13
N ALA A 94 -42.06 33.84 18.88
CA ALA A 94 -43.12 33.92 17.88
C ALA A 94 -44.54 34.02 18.48
N ARG A 95 -44.69 34.60 19.67
CA ARG A 95 -46.01 34.87 20.31
C ARG A 95 -46.11 36.31 20.80
#